data_AF-E7QNN9-F1
#
_entry.id   AF-E7QNN9-F1
#
_cell.length_a   1.000
_cell.length_b   1.000
_cell.length_c   1.000
_cell.angle_alpha   90.00
_cell.angle_beta   90.00
_cell.angle_gamma   90.00
#
_symmetry.space_group_name_H-M   'P 1'
#
loop_
_entity.id
_entity.type
_entity.pdbx_description
1 polymer ?
#
loop_
_entity_poly.entity_id
_entity_poly.type
_entity_poly.pdbx_seq_one_letter_code
_entity_poly.pdbx_strand_id
1 'polypeptide(L)'
;MSDDDDWFEAALRDDEESDDEESVSKESVDRKADGTEADSDADENAVEGNATDDAPDTGDDPLFEDDFASAFASAPGAGGGSEPDFDGGDGFDGGEFGGGGFDDGFGGEGGFDAGGFGGGGSSFDDEAFESAIPRIDIGIDGLDSMIHGGVPERTLMVAIGNAGTGKTTFGLQFLNHALSNGEKAVYVTLEESHERIVASATEKGWPYDEYVEKDRLAVVDLDPIEMANSLSSIRSELPGLVRDFGASRLVLDSVSLLEMMYQGQATRRNEIYDFTRSLKEAGVTTMLTSEASDENPYSSRHGIIEYLTDAVFVLRYVRSTDDFRETRLAIEIQKIRDANHSREIKPYDITNEGISVYQQANLF
;
A
#
# COMPACT_ATOMS: atom_id res chain seq x y z
N MET A 1 -24.71 31.40 -26.82
CA MET A 1 -24.41 31.77 -28.21
C MET A 1 -23.58 33.02 -28.15
N SER A 2 -22.28 33.04 -28.38
CA SER A 2 -21.25 31.99 -28.55
C SER A 2 -20.02 32.80 -28.97
N ASP A 3 -19.02 32.87 -28.10
CA ASP A 3 -17.66 33.32 -28.42
C ASP A 3 -16.73 32.33 -27.69
N ASP A 4 -16.68 31.12 -28.23
CA ASP A 4 -15.69 30.07 -27.94
C ASP A 4 -15.34 29.52 -29.32
N ASP A 5 -14.17 29.90 -29.85
CA ASP A 5 -13.42 29.19 -30.92
C ASP A 5 -12.30 30.13 -31.42
N ASP A 6 -11.13 30.12 -30.79
CA ASP A 6 -9.90 30.66 -31.44
C ASP A 6 -8.57 30.25 -30.75
N TRP A 7 -8.54 29.15 -29.99
CA TRP A 7 -7.30 28.66 -29.36
C TRP A 7 -6.60 27.53 -30.14
N PHE A 8 -7.29 26.90 -31.10
CA PHE A 8 -6.77 25.73 -31.84
C PHE A 8 -5.91 26.08 -33.07
N GLU A 9 -5.95 27.32 -33.59
CA GLU A 9 -5.18 27.74 -34.78
C GLU A 9 -3.76 28.27 -34.46
N ALA A 10 -3.42 28.46 -33.19
CA ALA A 10 -2.10 28.97 -32.78
C ALA A 10 -1.02 27.87 -32.66
N ALA A 11 -1.40 26.58 -32.64
CA ALA A 11 -0.49 25.47 -32.37
C ALA A 11 0.04 24.74 -33.63
N LEU A 12 -0.28 25.22 -34.83
CA LEU A 12 0.12 24.60 -36.11
C LEU A 12 0.99 25.50 -37.01
N ARG A 13 1.60 26.56 -36.46
CA ARG A 13 2.41 27.51 -37.25
C ARG A 13 3.92 27.54 -36.95
N ASP A 14 4.42 26.68 -36.06
CA ASP A 14 5.84 26.69 -35.67
C ASP A 14 6.70 25.58 -36.30
N ASP A 15 6.19 24.85 -37.31
CA ASP A 15 6.91 23.72 -37.92
C ASP A 15 7.30 23.89 -39.39
N GLU A 16 7.24 25.11 -39.96
CA GLU A 16 7.75 25.36 -41.31
C GLU A 16 8.62 26.63 -41.35
N GLU A 17 9.76 26.50 -42.04
CA GLU A 17 10.72 27.55 -42.46
C GLU A 17 11.94 27.80 -41.56
N SER A 18 12.99 26.97 -41.73
CA SER A 18 14.32 27.52 -42.09
C SER A 18 15.17 26.46 -42.80
N ASP A 19 15.03 26.37 -44.11
CA ASP A 19 16.03 25.77 -45.01
C ASP A 19 16.64 26.89 -45.88
N ASP A 20 17.87 26.61 -46.33
CA ASP A 20 18.60 27.21 -47.45
C ASP A 20 19.43 28.50 -47.15
N GLU A 21 20.71 28.63 -47.56
CA GLU A 21 21.50 27.84 -48.50
C GLU A 21 22.99 28.28 -48.57
N GLU A 22 23.78 27.47 -49.29
CA GLU A 22 25.05 27.73 -50.03
C GLU A 22 26.42 27.76 -49.30
N SER A 23 27.53 27.23 -49.85
CA SER A 23 27.83 26.34 -50.98
C SER A 23 29.35 26.01 -51.03
N VAL A 24 29.68 24.77 -51.45
CA VAL A 24 30.80 24.34 -52.36
C VAL A 24 32.29 24.48 -51.93
N SER A 25 33.00 23.35 -51.80
CA SER A 25 33.98 22.81 -52.80
C SER A 25 34.83 21.63 -52.30
N LYS A 26 35.24 20.80 -53.27
CA LYS A 26 35.95 19.51 -53.26
C LYS A 26 37.40 19.61 -52.77
N GLU A 27 37.93 18.54 -52.15
CA GLU A 27 39.12 17.82 -52.68
C GLU A 27 39.39 16.49 -51.94
N SER A 28 39.97 15.56 -52.69
CA SER A 28 40.33 14.18 -52.35
C SER A 28 41.85 14.04 -52.13
N VAL A 29 42.27 12.89 -51.56
CA VAL A 29 43.50 12.11 -51.84
C VAL A 29 44.51 11.88 -50.69
N ASP A 30 44.72 10.57 -50.42
CA ASP A 30 45.88 9.80 -49.91
C ASP A 30 46.58 10.13 -48.57
N ARG A 31 46.78 9.10 -47.72
CA ARG A 31 48.01 8.24 -47.71
C ARG A 31 48.04 7.21 -46.55
N LYS A 32 48.34 5.95 -46.92
CA LYS A 32 49.22 4.91 -46.31
C LYS A 32 49.03 4.51 -44.83
N ALA A 33 48.76 3.26 -44.46
CA ALA A 33 49.47 1.97 -44.66
C ALA A 33 50.71 1.77 -43.75
N ASP A 34 50.58 0.83 -42.81
CA ASP A 34 51.60 -0.12 -42.28
C ASP A 34 50.80 -1.21 -41.53
N GLY A 35 50.81 -2.51 -41.90
CA GLY A 35 51.86 -3.50 -41.61
C GLY A 35 51.73 -3.93 -40.14
N THR A 36 51.49 -5.19 -39.74
CA THR A 36 52.19 -6.42 -40.14
C THR A 36 51.47 -7.67 -39.57
N GLU A 37 51.29 -8.67 -40.44
CA GLU A 37 51.41 -10.15 -40.33
C GLU A 37 51.26 -10.87 -38.97
N ALA A 38 50.52 -11.98 -38.87
CA ALA A 38 50.92 -13.32 -39.34
C ALA A 38 50.00 -14.47 -38.85
N ASP A 39 49.72 -15.38 -39.78
CA ASP A 39 49.23 -16.77 -39.78
C ASP A 39 49.15 -17.60 -38.47
N SER A 40 48.09 -18.41 -38.33
CA SER A 40 48.12 -19.84 -38.75
C SER A 40 46.84 -20.63 -38.40
N ASP A 41 46.18 -21.09 -39.47
CA ASP A 41 45.51 -22.37 -39.74
C ASP A 41 44.80 -23.21 -38.65
N ALA A 42 43.49 -23.35 -38.89
CA ALA A 42 42.72 -24.59 -39.10
C ALA A 42 42.72 -25.72 -38.04
N ASP A 43 41.54 -26.09 -37.56
CA ASP A 43 40.86 -27.29 -38.09
C ASP A 43 39.36 -27.32 -37.70
N GLU A 44 38.62 -28.01 -38.55
CA GLU A 44 37.18 -28.19 -38.60
C GLU A 44 36.65 -29.11 -37.48
N ASN A 45 35.43 -28.84 -36.99
CA ASN A 45 34.37 -29.84 -37.00
C ASN A 45 32.99 -29.26 -36.66
N ALA A 46 32.04 -29.62 -37.51
CA ALA A 46 30.61 -29.42 -37.34
C ALA A 46 30.07 -30.15 -36.09
N VAL A 47 28.94 -29.69 -35.56
CA VAL A 47 27.73 -30.50 -35.28
C VAL A 47 26.59 -29.56 -34.90
N GLU A 48 25.47 -29.71 -35.61
CA GLU A 48 24.14 -29.18 -35.27
C GLU A 48 23.69 -29.70 -33.89
N GLY A 49 23.26 -28.81 -33.00
CA GLY A 49 22.80 -29.14 -31.65
C GLY A 49 21.42 -28.53 -31.39
N ASN A 50 20.43 -29.42 -31.44
CA ASN A 50 19.01 -29.26 -31.24
C ASN A 50 18.63 -28.48 -29.95
N ALA A 51 17.57 -27.68 -30.06
CA ALA A 51 16.89 -27.07 -28.91
C ALA A 51 16.10 -28.14 -28.13
N THR A 52 16.34 -28.21 -26.84
CA THR A 52 15.40 -28.77 -25.85
C THR A 52 15.42 -27.90 -24.61
N ASP A 53 14.24 -27.37 -24.28
CA ASP A 53 13.87 -26.85 -22.97
C ASP A 53 14.35 -27.80 -21.87
N ASP A 54 15.14 -27.29 -20.94
CA ASP A 54 15.26 -27.83 -19.59
C ASP A 54 15.12 -26.65 -18.61
N ALA A 55 13.95 -26.58 -17.98
CA ALA A 55 13.72 -25.77 -16.81
C ALA A 55 14.55 -26.35 -15.65
N PRO A 56 15.24 -25.54 -14.82
CA PRO A 56 15.89 -26.07 -13.64
C PRO A 56 14.82 -26.45 -12.60
N ASP A 57 14.77 -27.75 -12.32
CA ASP A 57 14.25 -28.36 -11.10
C ASP A 57 14.82 -27.61 -9.88
N THR A 58 14.00 -26.77 -9.27
CA THR A 58 14.34 -26.08 -8.01
C THR A 58 13.78 -26.95 -6.91
N GLY A 59 14.68 -27.75 -6.31
CA GLY A 59 14.39 -28.42 -5.06
C GLY A 59 14.00 -27.38 -4.01
N ASP A 60 12.87 -27.63 -3.36
CA ASP A 60 12.46 -26.96 -2.14
C ASP A 60 13.57 -27.09 -1.09
N ASP A 61 14.34 -26.01 -0.90
CA ASP A 61 15.24 -25.85 0.24
C ASP A 61 14.60 -24.84 1.21
N PRO A 62 14.34 -25.19 2.48
CA PRO A 62 13.46 -24.47 3.38
C PRO A 62 14.17 -23.31 4.08
N LEU A 63 14.98 -22.53 3.36
CA LEU A 63 15.61 -21.33 3.91
C LEU A 63 14.57 -20.28 4.35
N PHE A 64 13.39 -20.31 3.74
CA PHE A 64 12.27 -19.44 4.07
C PHE A 64 11.59 -19.79 5.40
N GLU A 65 11.56 -21.07 5.77
CA GLU A 65 11.00 -21.48 7.06
C GLU A 65 11.82 -20.89 8.21
N ASP A 66 13.15 -20.77 8.08
CA ASP A 66 13.99 -20.35 9.19
C ASP A 66 13.81 -18.87 9.56
N ASP A 67 13.79 -17.92 8.62
CA ASP A 67 13.67 -16.49 8.98
C ASP A 67 12.25 -16.10 9.37
N PHE A 68 11.27 -16.59 8.61
CA PHE A 68 9.88 -16.31 8.92
C PHE A 68 9.44 -17.10 10.16
N ALA A 69 9.71 -18.40 10.25
CA ALA A 69 9.36 -19.14 11.45
C ALA A 69 10.22 -18.72 12.63
N SER A 70 11.51 -18.36 12.53
CA SER A 70 12.28 -17.92 13.71
C SER A 70 11.76 -16.61 14.31
N ALA A 71 11.36 -15.65 13.47
CA ALA A 71 10.71 -14.42 13.92
C ALA A 71 9.41 -14.71 14.68
N PHE A 72 8.70 -15.77 14.31
CA PHE A 72 7.46 -16.22 14.96
C PHE A 72 7.67 -17.28 16.07
N ALA A 73 8.77 -18.03 16.04
CA ALA A 73 9.09 -19.19 16.90
C ALA A 73 10.00 -18.83 18.07
N SER A 74 10.57 -17.61 18.06
CA SER A 74 11.09 -16.97 19.26
C SER A 74 10.00 -16.83 20.36
N ALA A 75 8.72 -17.01 20.02
CA ALA A 75 7.60 -17.09 20.93
C ALA A 75 7.51 -18.47 21.64
N PRO A 76 7.68 -18.54 22.97
CA PRO A 76 7.40 -19.76 23.71
C PRO A 76 5.88 -19.92 23.89
N GLY A 77 5.25 -20.76 23.05
CA GLY A 77 3.81 -20.98 23.17
C GLY A 77 3.14 -21.95 22.19
N ALA A 78 3.87 -22.77 21.43
CA ALA A 78 3.27 -23.84 20.62
C ALA A 78 3.84 -25.21 21.04
N GLY A 79 3.65 -25.56 22.31
CA GLY A 79 4.09 -26.82 22.89
C GLY A 79 2.96 -27.54 23.62
N GLY A 80 2.29 -28.45 22.92
CA GLY A 80 1.62 -29.61 23.49
C GLY A 80 0.40 -29.34 24.39
N GLY A 81 -0.79 -29.31 23.79
CA GLY A 81 -2.07 -29.44 24.48
C GLY A 81 -2.95 -30.46 23.77
N SER A 82 -3.23 -31.56 24.45
CA SER A 82 -4.04 -32.70 24.01
C SER A 82 -5.47 -32.27 23.63
N GLU A 83 -5.98 -32.81 22.53
CA GLU A 83 -7.41 -32.81 22.22
C GLU A 83 -8.23 -33.41 23.37
N PRO A 84 -9.44 -32.87 23.66
CA PRO A 84 -10.51 -33.67 24.22
C PRO A 84 -11.55 -33.99 23.14
N ASP A 85 -11.76 -35.29 22.95
CA ASP A 85 -12.89 -35.90 22.25
C ASP A 85 -14.24 -35.29 22.70
N PHE A 86 -15.07 -34.90 21.74
CA PHE A 86 -16.51 -34.72 21.94
C PHE A 86 -17.27 -35.59 20.92
N ASP A 87 -17.78 -36.72 21.42
CA ASP A 87 -18.76 -37.60 20.78
C ASP A 87 -20.09 -37.55 21.57
N GLY A 88 -21.20 -37.73 20.85
CA GLY A 88 -22.58 -37.80 21.35
C GLY A 88 -23.31 -36.45 21.36
N GLY A 89 -24.30 -36.14 20.52
CA GLY A 89 -25.34 -36.99 19.97
C GLY A 89 -26.56 -36.95 20.89
N ASP A 90 -27.57 -36.14 20.55
CA ASP A 90 -28.99 -36.35 20.88
C ASP A 90 -29.85 -35.33 20.10
N GLY A 91 -30.83 -35.84 19.36
CA GLY A 91 -31.82 -35.06 18.61
C GLY A 91 -33.19 -35.05 19.27
N PHE A 92 -34.02 -34.05 18.97
CA PHE A 92 -35.49 -33.98 19.08
C PHE A 92 -35.90 -32.72 18.29
N ASP A 93 -36.53 -32.81 17.11
CA ASP A 93 -37.95 -33.06 16.78
C ASP A 93 -38.88 -31.82 16.89
N GLY A 94 -39.57 -31.55 15.77
CA GLY A 94 -40.98 -31.14 15.73
C GLY A 94 -41.33 -29.65 15.85
N GLY A 95 -41.76 -29.02 14.74
CA GLY A 95 -42.41 -27.70 14.81
C GLY A 95 -42.80 -27.08 13.48
N GLU A 96 -43.84 -27.63 12.85
CA GLU A 96 -44.54 -27.14 11.67
C GLU A 96 -45.38 -25.86 11.94
N PHE A 97 -45.17 -24.79 11.16
CA PHE A 97 -46.14 -23.72 10.87
C PHE A 97 -45.78 -23.20 9.48
N GLY A 98 -46.60 -23.26 8.43
CA GLY A 98 -48.03 -22.97 8.36
C GLY A 98 -48.17 -21.64 7.59
N GLY A 99 -48.42 -21.73 6.28
CA GLY A 99 -48.45 -20.57 5.37
C GLY A 99 -49.74 -19.74 5.36
N GLY A 100 -49.72 -18.70 4.52
CA GLY A 100 -50.85 -17.80 4.18
C GLY A 100 -50.66 -16.39 4.77
N GLY A 101 -50.88 -15.29 4.06
CA GLY A 101 -51.42 -15.07 2.72
C GLY A 101 -51.19 -13.62 2.30
N PHE A 102 -51.26 -13.41 0.98
CA PHE A 102 -51.31 -12.10 0.34
C PHE A 102 -52.69 -11.48 0.58
N ASP A 103 -52.74 -10.18 0.88
CA ASP A 103 -53.96 -9.37 0.73
C ASP A 103 -53.61 -8.01 0.10
N ASP A 104 -54.31 -7.74 -0.99
CA ASP A 104 -54.28 -6.51 -1.79
C ASP A 104 -55.18 -5.45 -1.14
N GLY A 105 -54.77 -4.18 -1.18
CA GLY A 105 -55.55 -3.08 -0.65
C GLY A 105 -55.26 -1.74 -1.30
N PHE A 106 -55.51 -1.62 -2.60
CA PHE A 106 -55.63 -0.33 -3.31
C PHE A 106 -56.95 0.35 -2.95
N GLY A 107 -56.92 1.65 -2.62
CA GLY A 107 -58.09 2.51 -2.72
C GLY A 107 -58.05 3.83 -1.94
N GLY A 108 -57.95 4.95 -2.67
CA GLY A 108 -58.85 6.11 -2.44
C GLY A 108 -58.27 7.40 -1.84
N GLU A 109 -57.76 8.26 -2.74
CA GLU A 109 -57.96 9.72 -2.86
C GLU A 109 -58.09 10.65 -1.63
N GLY A 110 -57.27 11.72 -1.65
CA GLY A 110 -57.77 13.07 -1.37
C GLY A 110 -56.79 14.08 -0.76
N GLY A 111 -56.21 14.97 -1.60
CA GLY A 111 -56.12 16.40 -1.26
C GLY A 111 -54.76 17.05 -1.00
N PHE A 112 -54.25 17.75 -2.01
CA PHE A 112 -53.55 19.05 -2.03
C PHE A 112 -52.72 19.51 -0.80
N ASP A 113 -51.42 19.76 -1.01
CA ASP A 113 -50.89 21.14 -0.97
C ASP A 113 -49.58 21.25 -1.76
N ALA A 114 -49.53 22.26 -2.63
CA ALA A 114 -48.36 22.64 -3.42
C ALA A 114 -48.01 24.07 -3.02
N GLY A 115 -46.98 24.23 -2.19
CA GLY A 115 -46.47 25.54 -1.84
C GLY A 115 -45.42 25.49 -0.74
N GLY A 116 -44.20 25.93 -1.05
CA GLY A 116 -43.22 26.29 -0.01
C GLY A 116 -41.78 25.92 -0.30
N PHE A 117 -41.16 26.53 -1.32
CA PHE A 117 -39.72 26.77 -1.26
C PHE A 117 -39.47 27.82 -0.17
N GLY A 118 -38.85 27.41 0.94
CA GLY A 118 -38.49 28.29 2.05
C GLY A 118 -37.35 27.69 2.85
N GLY A 119 -36.14 28.20 2.63
CA GLY A 119 -34.93 27.80 3.34
C GLY A 119 -34.95 28.19 4.83
N GLY A 120 -34.16 27.44 5.61
CA GLY A 120 -33.86 27.73 7.01
C GLY A 120 -33.10 26.54 7.58
N GLY A 121 -31.79 26.71 7.76
CA GLY A 121 -30.81 25.66 8.02
C GLY A 121 -31.22 24.63 9.06
N SER A 122 -31.21 23.36 8.64
CA SER A 122 -30.81 22.28 9.52
C SER A 122 -29.29 22.34 9.63
N SER A 123 -28.77 22.55 10.84
CA SER A 123 -27.47 21.98 11.18
C SER A 123 -27.54 20.53 10.73
N PHE A 124 -26.65 20.13 9.83
CA PHE A 124 -26.36 18.71 9.67
C PHE A 124 -25.69 18.34 10.98
N ASP A 125 -26.52 17.95 11.96
CA ASP A 125 -26.03 17.33 13.17
C ASP A 125 -25.16 16.16 12.70
N ASP A 126 -23.93 16.11 13.19
CA ASP A 126 -23.00 14.99 13.03
C ASP A 126 -23.66 13.76 13.67
N GLU A 127 -24.65 13.16 13.00
CA GLU A 127 -25.16 11.84 13.31
C GLU A 127 -23.97 10.90 13.13
N ALA A 128 -23.39 10.50 14.27
CA ALA A 128 -22.35 9.50 14.33
C ALA A 128 -22.78 8.33 13.46
N PHE A 129 -22.04 8.09 12.38
CA PHE A 129 -22.34 7.04 11.42
C PHE A 129 -22.34 5.69 12.17
N GLU A 130 -23.54 5.18 12.50
CA GLU A 130 -23.72 3.89 13.19
C GLU A 130 -23.37 2.77 12.21
N SER A 131 -22.09 2.47 12.11
CA SER A 131 -21.57 1.32 11.38
C SER A 131 -21.45 0.14 12.32
N ALA A 132 -21.99 -1.01 11.91
CA ALA A 132 -21.82 -2.27 12.65
C ALA A 132 -20.39 -2.83 12.59
N ILE A 133 -19.49 -2.21 11.84
CA ILE A 133 -18.10 -2.65 11.67
C ILE A 133 -17.26 -2.00 12.78
N PRO A 134 -16.54 -2.79 13.62
CA PRO A 134 -15.60 -2.26 14.60
C PRO A 134 -14.59 -1.31 13.96
N ARG A 135 -14.18 -0.29 14.69
CA ARG A 135 -13.28 0.75 14.19
C ARG A 135 -12.08 0.92 15.11
N ILE A 136 -10.96 1.29 14.51
CA ILE A 136 -9.72 1.60 15.20
C ILE A 136 -9.25 3.00 14.87
N ASP A 137 -8.51 3.59 15.81
CA ASP A 137 -7.71 4.77 15.55
C ASP A 137 -6.38 4.36 14.89
N ILE A 138 -5.88 5.22 14.00
CA ILE A 138 -4.56 5.05 13.40
C ILE A 138 -3.48 5.22 14.47
N GLY A 139 -3.69 6.14 15.42
CA GLY A 139 -2.75 6.44 16.50
C GLY A 139 -1.79 7.59 16.18
N ILE A 140 -2.18 8.45 15.24
CA ILE A 140 -1.44 9.67 14.88
C ILE A 140 -2.30 10.86 15.27
N ASP A 141 -1.79 11.64 16.24
CA ASP A 141 -2.51 12.81 16.73
C ASP A 141 -2.75 13.83 15.61
N GLY A 142 -3.94 14.43 15.64
CA GLY A 142 -4.47 15.28 14.59
C GLY A 142 -4.94 14.53 13.34
N LEU A 143 -4.28 13.42 12.93
CA LEU A 143 -4.78 12.60 11.82
C LEU A 143 -6.04 11.84 12.23
N ASP A 144 -6.07 11.27 13.43
CA ASP A 144 -7.28 10.60 13.94
C ASP A 144 -8.45 11.58 14.06
N SER A 145 -8.18 12.86 14.34
CA SER A 145 -9.21 13.91 14.32
C SER A 145 -9.76 14.20 12.91
N MET A 146 -8.98 13.91 11.86
CA MET A 146 -9.44 13.99 10.47
C MET A 146 -10.28 12.78 10.05
N ILE A 147 -10.27 11.68 10.82
CA ILE A 147 -11.00 10.45 10.54
C ILE A 147 -12.22 10.39 11.46
N HIS A 148 -13.41 10.59 10.93
CA HIS A 148 -14.62 10.75 11.75
C HIS A 148 -15.07 9.40 12.33
N GLY A 149 -14.52 9.02 13.48
CA GLY A 149 -14.85 7.79 14.21
C GLY A 149 -13.91 6.59 13.94
N GLY A 150 -12.75 6.83 13.34
CA GLY A 150 -11.75 5.78 13.07
C GLY A 150 -11.98 4.99 11.78
N VAL A 151 -10.99 4.17 11.42
CA VAL A 151 -11.02 3.29 10.25
C VAL A 151 -11.62 1.94 10.59
N PRO A 152 -12.36 1.29 9.67
CA PRO A 152 -12.85 -0.07 9.89
C PRO A 152 -11.72 -1.05 10.22
N GLU A 153 -11.94 -1.97 11.15
CA GLU A 153 -11.00 -3.08 11.39
C GLU A 153 -10.85 -3.98 10.16
N ARG A 154 -9.73 -4.72 10.10
CA ARG A 154 -9.41 -5.67 9.02
C ARG A 154 -9.37 -5.01 7.63
N THR A 155 -9.05 -3.73 7.62
CA THR A 155 -8.93 -2.93 6.41
C THR A 155 -7.49 -2.93 5.89
N LEU A 156 -7.33 -2.79 4.57
CA LEU A 156 -6.04 -2.61 3.95
C LEU A 156 -5.84 -1.13 3.62
N MET A 157 -4.81 -0.51 4.17
CA MET A 157 -4.52 0.91 4.03
C MET A 157 -3.16 1.11 3.36
N VAL A 158 -2.93 2.30 2.81
CA VAL A 158 -1.62 2.69 2.30
C VAL A 158 -1.26 4.12 2.67
N ALA A 159 0.00 4.32 3.07
CA ALA A 159 0.67 5.60 3.15
C ALA A 159 1.57 5.80 1.91
N ILE A 160 1.20 6.75 1.05
CA ILE A 160 1.90 7.07 -0.19
C ILE A 160 2.68 8.36 -0.01
N GLY A 161 3.93 8.40 -0.46
CA GLY A 161 4.71 9.64 -0.42
C GLY A 161 6.13 9.49 -0.93
N ASN A 162 6.76 10.64 -1.22
CA ASN A 162 8.16 10.67 -1.67
C ASN A 162 9.12 10.21 -0.55
N ALA A 163 10.38 9.97 -0.89
CA ALA A 163 11.42 9.72 0.10
C ALA A 163 11.49 10.86 1.14
N GLY A 164 11.69 10.50 2.41
CA GLY A 164 11.79 11.44 3.53
C GLY A 164 10.46 12.03 4.01
N THR A 165 9.31 11.66 3.43
CA THR A 165 7.99 12.12 3.89
C THR A 165 7.47 11.35 5.11
N GLY A 166 8.27 10.49 5.75
CA GLY A 166 7.89 9.85 7.02
C GLY A 166 7.00 8.61 6.92
N LYS A 167 6.88 7.96 5.75
CA LYS A 167 6.10 6.71 5.58
C LYS A 167 6.45 5.62 6.60
N THR A 168 7.73 5.34 6.80
CA THR A 168 8.22 4.40 7.82
C THR A 168 7.81 4.84 9.23
N THR A 169 7.94 6.14 9.55
CA THR A 169 7.49 6.67 10.85
C THR A 169 5.97 6.54 11.03
N PHE A 170 5.19 6.71 9.97
CA PHE A 170 3.75 6.48 9.98
C PHE A 170 3.44 5.03 10.35
N GLY A 171 4.08 4.07 9.66
CA GLY A 171 3.91 2.63 9.94
C GLY A 171 4.30 2.26 11.37
N LEU A 172 5.46 2.74 11.84
CA LEU A 172 5.88 2.53 13.23
C LEU A 172 4.87 3.11 14.21
N GLN A 173 4.44 4.36 14.06
CA GLN A 173 3.47 4.96 14.98
C GLN A 173 2.13 4.24 14.99
N PHE A 174 1.68 3.75 13.83
CA PHE A 174 0.47 2.93 13.69
C PHE A 174 0.55 1.61 14.48
N LEU A 175 1.69 0.92 14.46
CA LEU A 175 1.88 -0.28 15.29
C LEU A 175 2.07 0.07 16.76
N ASN A 176 2.82 1.12 17.07
CA ASN A 176 3.06 1.56 18.44
C ASN A 176 1.75 1.83 19.17
N HIS A 177 0.73 2.38 18.49
CA HIS A 177 -0.58 2.58 19.08
C HIS A 177 -1.22 1.26 19.55
N ALA A 178 -1.26 0.21 18.71
CA ALA A 178 -1.72 -1.13 19.14
C ALA A 178 -0.85 -1.71 20.27
N LEU A 179 0.46 -1.59 20.16
CA LEU A 179 1.40 -2.12 21.15
C LEU A 179 1.26 -1.39 22.50
N SER A 180 0.94 -0.11 22.51
CA SER A 180 0.64 0.62 23.75
C SER A 180 -0.67 0.19 24.40
N ASN A 181 -1.63 -0.32 23.60
CA ASN A 181 -2.94 -0.78 24.05
C ASN A 181 -3.00 -2.27 24.46
N GLY A 182 -1.85 -2.96 24.50
CA GLY A 182 -1.82 -4.38 24.90
C GLY A 182 -1.98 -5.37 23.73
N GLU A 183 -2.14 -4.90 22.49
CA GLU A 183 -2.31 -5.74 21.31
C GLU A 183 -0.97 -6.24 20.75
N LYS A 184 -1.01 -7.21 19.84
CA LYS A 184 0.17 -7.71 19.11
C LYS A 184 0.22 -7.15 17.70
N ALA A 185 1.42 -7.00 17.16
CA ALA A 185 1.65 -6.42 15.84
C ALA A 185 2.79 -7.13 15.08
N VAL A 186 2.75 -7.03 13.75
CA VAL A 186 3.81 -7.53 12.86
C VAL A 186 4.33 -6.37 12.00
N TYR A 187 5.65 -6.22 11.92
CA TYR A 187 6.31 -5.32 10.99
C TYR A 187 7.09 -6.15 9.96
N VAL A 188 6.72 -6.04 8.69
CA VAL A 188 7.47 -6.65 7.58
C VAL A 188 8.21 -5.54 6.85
N THR A 189 9.52 -5.66 6.71
CA THR A 189 10.35 -4.71 5.97
C THR A 189 11.09 -5.39 4.83
N LEU A 190 11.30 -4.66 3.74
CA LEU A 190 12.11 -5.09 2.60
C LEU A 190 13.32 -4.18 2.36
N GLU A 191 13.43 -3.08 3.09
CA GLU A 191 14.43 -2.02 2.85
C GLU A 191 15.43 -1.85 4.00
N GLU A 192 15.01 -2.17 5.22
CA GLU A 192 15.80 -1.98 6.44
C GLU A 192 15.97 -3.30 7.19
N SER A 193 16.99 -3.40 8.05
CA SER A 193 17.16 -4.59 8.89
C SER A 193 16.27 -4.54 10.13
N HIS A 194 16.03 -5.71 10.73
CA HIS A 194 15.37 -5.85 12.02
C HIS A 194 15.91 -4.85 13.05
N GLU A 195 17.24 -4.78 13.24
CA GLU A 195 17.85 -3.94 14.27
C GLU A 195 17.63 -2.45 13.99
N ARG A 196 17.61 -2.04 12.73
CA ARG A 196 17.37 -0.64 12.37
C ARG A 196 15.94 -0.22 12.64
N ILE A 197 14.97 -1.09 12.35
CA ILE A 197 13.56 -0.83 12.65
C ILE A 197 13.35 -0.66 14.15
N VAL A 198 13.88 -1.61 14.95
CA VAL A 198 13.79 -1.55 16.42
C VAL A 198 14.51 -0.31 16.95
N ALA A 199 15.75 -0.06 16.54
CA ALA A 199 16.52 1.09 17.00
C ALA A 199 15.86 2.43 16.66
N SER A 200 15.33 2.57 15.44
CA SER A 200 14.66 3.80 14.99
C SER A 200 13.40 4.10 15.79
N ALA A 201 12.63 3.08 16.17
CA ALA A 201 11.45 3.23 17.01
C ALA A 201 11.84 3.54 18.48
N THR A 202 12.85 2.85 19.02
CA THR A 202 13.36 3.09 20.37
C THR A 202 13.96 4.49 20.52
N GLU A 203 14.65 5.01 19.50
CA GLU A 203 15.16 6.40 19.50
C GLU A 203 14.02 7.43 19.57
N LYS A 204 12.82 7.08 19.07
CA LYS A 204 11.60 7.90 19.19
C LYS A 204 10.89 7.77 20.54
N GLY A 205 11.44 6.97 21.45
CA GLY A 205 10.84 6.71 22.76
C GLY A 205 9.74 5.64 22.76
N TRP A 206 9.59 4.89 21.67
CA TRP A 206 8.67 3.75 21.62
C TRP A 206 9.43 2.47 21.99
N PRO A 207 8.99 1.71 23.02
CA PRO A 207 9.78 0.59 23.58
C PRO A 207 9.68 -0.68 22.71
N TYR A 208 10.13 -0.59 21.45
CA TYR A 208 10.06 -1.67 20.46
C TYR A 208 10.94 -2.86 20.82
N ASP A 209 12.10 -2.59 21.40
CA ASP A 209 12.96 -3.58 22.04
C ASP A 209 12.18 -4.39 23.08
N GLU A 210 11.46 -3.73 23.98
CA GLU A 210 10.62 -4.44 24.96
C GLU A 210 9.45 -5.21 24.32
N TYR A 211 8.87 -4.69 23.24
CA TYR A 211 7.76 -5.36 22.56
C TYR A 211 8.22 -6.63 21.84
N VAL A 212 9.43 -6.62 21.26
CA VAL A 212 10.05 -7.82 20.67
C VAL A 212 10.39 -8.81 21.78
N GLU A 213 11.06 -8.38 22.86
CA GLU A 213 11.43 -9.25 24.00
C GLU A 213 10.22 -9.93 24.67
N LYS A 214 9.03 -9.31 24.60
CA LYS A 214 7.79 -9.82 25.20
C LYS A 214 6.88 -10.55 24.20
N ASP A 215 7.37 -10.87 22.99
CA ASP A 215 6.61 -11.53 21.92
C ASP A 215 5.29 -10.81 21.57
N ARG A 216 5.33 -9.48 21.62
CA ARG A 216 4.20 -8.61 21.24
C ARG A 216 4.38 -7.99 19.87
N LEU A 217 5.62 -7.87 19.42
CA LEU A 217 5.99 -7.40 18.09
C LEU A 217 6.88 -8.43 17.43
N ALA A 218 6.50 -8.89 16.23
CA ALA A 218 7.40 -9.60 15.32
C ALA A 218 7.90 -8.62 14.26
N VAL A 219 9.22 -8.53 14.08
CA VAL A 219 9.85 -7.76 13.00
C VAL A 219 10.52 -8.74 12.04
N VAL A 220 10.05 -8.76 10.80
CA VAL A 220 10.51 -9.64 9.73
C VAL A 220 11.18 -8.77 8.66
N ASP A 221 12.49 -8.92 8.48
CA ASP A 221 13.24 -8.31 7.39
C ASP A 221 13.44 -9.32 6.26
N LEU A 222 12.75 -9.08 5.14
CA LEU A 222 12.80 -9.94 3.96
C LEU A 222 13.80 -9.39 2.95
N ASP A 223 14.76 -10.21 2.54
CA ASP A 223 15.63 -9.85 1.43
C ASP A 223 14.83 -9.76 0.12
N PRO A 224 15.00 -8.70 -0.70
CA PRO A 224 14.26 -8.56 -1.95
C PRO A 224 14.45 -9.73 -2.93
N ILE A 225 15.64 -10.32 -2.99
CA ILE A 225 15.92 -11.45 -3.90
C ILE A 225 15.14 -12.68 -3.42
N GLU A 226 15.12 -12.94 -2.12
CA GLU A 226 14.34 -14.03 -1.53
C GLU A 226 12.85 -13.82 -1.75
N MET A 227 12.38 -12.59 -1.56
CA MET A 227 10.98 -12.24 -1.77
C MET A 227 10.55 -12.46 -3.22
N ALA A 228 11.40 -12.14 -4.20
CA ALA A 228 11.13 -12.41 -5.61
C ALA A 228 11.04 -13.91 -5.93
N ASN A 229 11.87 -14.73 -5.28
CA ASN A 229 11.92 -16.17 -5.51
C ASN A 229 10.83 -16.95 -4.77
N SER A 230 10.40 -16.43 -3.61
CA SER A 230 9.52 -17.12 -2.66
C SER A 230 8.18 -16.43 -2.45
N LEU A 231 7.79 -15.47 -3.31
CA LEU A 231 6.54 -14.72 -3.14
C LEU A 231 5.31 -15.64 -3.01
N SER A 232 5.26 -16.74 -3.77
CA SER A 232 4.15 -17.68 -3.71
C SER A 232 4.02 -18.30 -2.32
N SER A 233 5.14 -18.71 -1.72
CA SER A 233 5.22 -19.32 -0.39
C SER A 233 4.90 -18.29 0.70
N ILE A 234 5.52 -17.10 0.61
CA ILE A 234 5.22 -15.95 1.50
C ILE A 234 3.72 -15.67 1.49
N ARG A 235 3.12 -15.57 0.30
CA ARG A 235 1.69 -15.26 0.15
C ARG A 235 0.80 -16.33 0.78
N SER A 236 1.18 -17.61 0.72
CA SER A 236 0.40 -18.70 1.32
C SER A 236 0.57 -18.82 2.83
N GLU A 237 1.77 -18.52 3.34
CA GLU A 237 2.14 -18.79 4.74
C GLU A 237 1.90 -17.59 5.66
N LEU A 238 2.19 -16.38 5.18
CA LEU A 238 2.04 -15.12 5.93
C LEU A 238 0.67 -15.00 6.61
N PRO A 239 -0.47 -15.30 5.95
CA PRO A 239 -1.77 -15.22 6.63
C PRO A 239 -1.94 -16.22 7.78
N GLY A 240 -1.35 -17.41 7.69
CA GLY A 240 -1.39 -18.40 8.76
C GLY A 240 -0.57 -17.91 9.96
N LEU A 241 0.66 -17.51 9.71
CA LEU A 241 1.61 -17.12 10.75
C LEU A 241 1.16 -15.86 11.50
N VAL A 242 0.62 -14.87 10.77
CA VAL A 242 0.06 -13.66 11.38
C VAL A 242 -1.14 -13.98 12.29
N ARG A 243 -1.98 -14.95 11.90
CA ARG A 243 -3.10 -15.42 12.74
C ARG A 243 -2.61 -16.17 13.96
N ASP A 244 -1.63 -17.06 13.80
CA ASP A 244 -1.07 -17.87 14.89
C ASP A 244 -0.35 -17.00 15.93
N PHE A 245 0.34 -15.94 15.49
CA PHE A 245 0.91 -14.95 16.39
C PHE A 245 -0.15 -14.16 17.16
N GLY A 246 -1.35 -14.02 16.58
CA GLY A 246 -2.46 -13.24 17.12
C GLY A 246 -2.31 -11.74 16.87
N ALA A 247 -1.73 -11.35 15.74
CA ALA A 247 -1.54 -9.94 15.41
C ALA A 247 -2.87 -9.24 15.10
N SER A 248 -3.04 -8.04 15.65
CA SER A 248 -4.17 -7.14 15.35
C SER A 248 -3.86 -6.23 14.16
N ARG A 249 -2.58 -5.83 14.04
CA ARG A 249 -2.07 -4.87 13.06
C ARG A 249 -0.82 -5.40 12.37
N LEU A 250 -0.70 -5.08 11.09
CA LEU A 250 0.48 -5.40 10.28
C LEU A 250 0.95 -4.16 9.52
N VAL A 251 2.26 -3.96 9.45
CA VAL A 251 2.89 -3.01 8.51
C VAL A 251 3.70 -3.77 7.48
N LEU A 252 3.64 -3.32 6.23
CA LEU A 252 4.56 -3.72 5.16
C LEU A 252 5.29 -2.49 4.60
N ASP A 253 6.60 -2.42 4.84
CA ASP A 253 7.47 -1.29 4.47
C ASP A 253 8.65 -1.71 3.58
N SER A 254 8.59 -1.57 2.26
CA SER A 254 7.51 -0.99 1.44
C SER A 254 7.02 -1.92 0.34
N VAL A 255 5.75 -1.76 -0.07
CA VAL A 255 5.19 -2.52 -1.20
C VAL A 255 5.81 -2.11 -2.54
N SER A 256 6.50 -0.97 -2.59
CA SER A 256 7.12 -0.46 -3.81
C SER A 256 8.23 -1.36 -4.33
N LEU A 257 9.01 -2.01 -3.46
CA LEU A 257 10.01 -2.99 -3.91
C LEU A 257 9.36 -4.19 -4.59
N LEU A 258 8.24 -4.68 -4.05
CA LEU A 258 7.47 -5.77 -4.67
C LEU A 258 6.93 -5.33 -6.04
N GLU A 259 6.44 -4.10 -6.19
CA GLU A 259 5.99 -3.60 -7.49
C GLU A 259 7.12 -3.54 -8.53
N MET A 260 8.34 -3.22 -8.09
CA MET A 260 9.53 -3.08 -8.95
C MET A 260 10.11 -4.40 -9.45
N MET A 261 9.81 -5.52 -8.79
CA MET A 261 10.26 -6.86 -9.20
C MET A 261 9.68 -7.31 -10.54
N TYR A 262 8.50 -6.80 -10.89
CA TYR A 262 7.78 -7.21 -12.09
C TYR A 262 7.89 -6.16 -13.19
N GLN A 263 8.40 -6.55 -14.36
CA GLN A 263 8.50 -5.65 -15.52
C GLN A 263 7.16 -5.48 -16.25
N GLY A 264 6.39 -6.56 -16.40
CA GLY A 264 5.11 -6.56 -17.12
C GLY A 264 3.97 -5.97 -16.29
N GLN A 265 3.27 -4.96 -16.82
CA GLN A 265 2.17 -4.28 -16.13
C GLN A 265 1.05 -5.25 -15.68
N ALA A 266 0.66 -6.18 -16.56
CA ALA A 266 -0.39 -7.16 -16.27
C ALA A 266 0.03 -8.13 -15.15
N THR A 267 1.25 -8.67 -15.24
CA THR A 267 1.83 -9.54 -14.21
C THR A 267 1.92 -8.82 -12.88
N ARG A 268 2.51 -7.61 -12.84
CA ARG A 268 2.60 -6.78 -11.64
C ARG A 268 1.24 -6.61 -10.98
N ARG A 269 0.22 -6.21 -11.76
CA ARG A 269 -1.12 -5.99 -11.23
C ARG A 269 -1.72 -7.27 -10.62
N ASN A 270 -1.53 -8.42 -11.25
CA ASN A 270 -2.04 -9.69 -10.74
C ASN A 270 -1.31 -10.12 -9.45
N GLU A 271 0.01 -10.06 -9.44
CA GLU A 271 0.80 -10.46 -8.26
C GLU A 271 0.51 -9.57 -7.05
N ILE A 272 0.47 -8.25 -7.25
CA ILE A 272 0.11 -7.30 -6.20
C ILE A 272 -1.32 -7.52 -5.72
N TYR A 273 -2.26 -7.78 -6.63
CA TYR A 273 -3.65 -8.09 -6.27
C TYR A 273 -3.75 -9.34 -5.40
N ASP A 274 -3.09 -10.43 -5.80
CA ASP A 274 -3.16 -11.69 -5.06
C ASP A 274 -2.45 -11.58 -3.70
N PHE A 275 -1.34 -10.84 -3.63
CA PHE A 275 -0.63 -10.59 -2.38
C PHE A 275 -1.44 -9.72 -1.41
N THR A 276 -2.00 -8.60 -1.89
CA THR A 276 -2.86 -7.75 -1.05
C THR A 276 -4.14 -8.47 -0.60
N ARG A 277 -4.66 -9.38 -1.44
CA ARG A 277 -5.79 -10.24 -1.07
C ARG A 277 -5.43 -11.21 0.06
N SER A 278 -4.25 -11.84 0.04
CA SER A 278 -3.86 -12.76 1.11
C SER A 278 -3.74 -12.04 2.46
N LEU A 279 -3.25 -10.79 2.47
CA LEU A 279 -3.23 -9.94 3.66
C LEU A 279 -4.63 -9.64 4.20
N LYS A 280 -5.60 -9.35 3.32
CA LYS A 280 -7.01 -9.18 3.73
C LYS A 280 -7.60 -10.46 4.31
N GLU A 281 -7.29 -11.60 3.71
CA GLU A 281 -7.73 -12.92 4.19
C GLU A 281 -7.14 -13.25 5.58
N ALA A 282 -5.94 -12.76 5.90
CA ALA A 282 -5.34 -12.89 7.24
C ALA A 282 -6.22 -12.29 8.34
N GLY A 283 -7.09 -11.33 7.99
CA GLY A 283 -8.04 -10.72 8.92
C GLY A 283 -7.41 -9.72 9.88
N VAL A 284 -6.29 -9.10 9.47
CA VAL A 284 -5.57 -8.08 10.24
C VAL A 284 -5.70 -6.71 9.62
N THR A 285 -5.61 -5.67 10.45
CA THR A 285 -5.64 -4.30 9.95
C THR A 285 -4.25 -3.93 9.44
N THR A 286 -4.12 -3.73 8.13
CA THR A 286 -2.82 -3.64 7.46
C THR A 286 -2.53 -2.23 6.97
N MET A 287 -1.32 -1.74 7.22
CA MET A 287 -0.78 -0.50 6.67
C MET A 287 0.38 -0.82 5.72
N LEU A 288 0.17 -0.55 4.43
CA LEU A 288 1.23 -0.60 3.42
C LEU A 288 1.92 0.76 3.36
N THR A 289 3.21 0.79 3.06
CA THR A 289 3.86 2.01 2.59
C THR A 289 4.17 1.89 1.10
N SER A 290 4.07 3.00 0.38
CA SER A 290 4.42 3.05 -1.04
C SER A 290 5.10 4.37 -1.39
N GLU A 291 6.12 4.29 -2.23
CA GLU A 291 6.65 5.45 -2.95
C GLU A 291 5.59 6.03 -3.87
N ALA A 292 5.53 7.35 -3.93
CA ALA A 292 4.69 8.05 -4.88
C ALA A 292 5.31 8.03 -6.28
N SER A 293 4.48 8.21 -7.31
CA SER A 293 4.93 8.39 -8.69
C SER A 293 5.63 9.74 -8.88
N ASP A 294 6.69 9.74 -9.68
CA ASP A 294 7.40 10.96 -10.10
C ASP A 294 6.50 11.90 -10.92
N GLU A 295 5.54 11.33 -11.67
CA GLU A 295 4.60 12.08 -12.52
C GLU A 295 3.38 12.57 -11.73
N ASN A 296 2.92 11.77 -10.77
CA ASN A 296 1.75 12.07 -9.96
C ASN A 296 1.99 11.74 -8.48
N PRO A 297 2.29 12.76 -7.64
CA PRO A 297 2.58 12.56 -6.22
C PRO A 297 1.37 12.13 -5.38
N TYR A 298 0.18 12.01 -5.99
CA TYR A 298 -1.05 11.54 -5.36
C TYR A 298 -1.35 10.06 -5.62
N SER A 299 -0.45 9.35 -6.32
CA SER A 299 -0.57 7.92 -6.63
C SER A 299 0.75 7.20 -6.35
N SER A 300 0.69 5.89 -6.10
CA SER A 300 1.86 5.02 -6.02
C SER A 300 2.63 5.04 -7.33
N ARG A 301 3.88 4.56 -7.27
CA ARG A 301 4.78 4.45 -8.42
C ARG A 301 4.12 3.93 -9.69
N HIS A 302 3.21 2.96 -9.58
CA HIS A 302 2.52 2.36 -10.72
C HIS A 302 1.00 2.55 -10.72
N GLY A 303 0.45 3.29 -9.76
CA GLY A 303 -0.98 3.59 -9.67
C GLY A 303 -1.86 2.35 -9.46
N ILE A 304 -1.35 1.33 -8.78
CA ILE A 304 -2.05 0.05 -8.55
C ILE A 304 -2.61 0.01 -7.12
N ILE A 305 -1.80 0.41 -6.14
CA ILE A 305 -2.07 0.18 -4.71
C ILE A 305 -3.29 0.97 -4.22
N GLU A 306 -3.51 2.18 -4.75
CA GLU A 306 -4.67 3.02 -4.39
C GLU A 306 -5.98 2.34 -4.75
N TYR A 307 -6.01 1.44 -5.74
CA TYR A 307 -7.26 0.77 -6.14
C TYR A 307 -7.56 -0.46 -5.29
N LEU A 308 -6.53 -1.08 -4.73
CA LEU A 308 -6.59 -2.34 -3.98
C LEU A 308 -6.83 -2.14 -2.48
N THR A 309 -6.38 -0.99 -1.98
CA THR A 309 -6.56 -0.54 -0.60
C THR A 309 -7.94 0.06 -0.39
N ASP A 310 -8.36 0.15 0.86
CA ASP A 310 -9.62 0.71 1.31
C ASP A 310 -9.42 2.11 1.91
N ALA A 311 -8.22 2.42 2.44
CA ALA A 311 -7.82 3.77 2.83
C ALA A 311 -6.49 4.20 2.18
N VAL A 312 -6.39 5.47 1.79
CA VAL A 312 -5.18 6.05 1.19
C VAL A 312 -4.84 7.37 1.88
N PHE A 313 -3.63 7.41 2.46
CA PHE A 313 -3.02 8.59 3.05
C PHE A 313 -1.89 9.08 2.14
N VAL A 314 -1.91 10.35 1.76
CA VAL A 314 -0.91 10.95 0.87
C VAL A 314 -0.05 11.92 1.68
N LEU A 315 1.25 11.64 1.75
CA LEU A 315 2.27 12.41 2.45
C LEU A 315 3.13 13.11 1.41
N ARG A 316 3.12 14.45 1.40
CA ARG A 316 3.82 15.24 0.36
C ARG A 316 4.57 16.43 0.91
N TYR A 317 5.58 16.85 0.15
CA TYR A 317 6.21 18.15 0.32
C TYR A 317 5.33 19.23 -0.31
N VAL A 318 5.07 20.29 0.44
CA VAL A 318 4.46 21.52 -0.06
C VAL A 318 5.55 22.59 -0.09
N ARG A 319 5.89 23.02 -1.31
CA ARG A 319 6.82 24.13 -1.55
C ARG A 319 5.97 25.36 -1.83
N SER A 320 6.07 26.37 -0.96
CA SER A 320 5.35 27.62 -1.19
C SER A 320 6.00 28.36 -2.36
N THR A 321 5.20 28.76 -3.35
CA THR A 321 5.66 29.53 -4.53
C THR A 321 6.07 30.96 -4.18
N ASP A 322 5.52 31.51 -3.09
CA ASP A 322 5.68 32.91 -2.72
C ASP A 322 6.66 33.14 -1.56
N ASP A 323 6.95 32.10 -0.77
CA ASP A 323 7.84 32.19 0.39
C ASP A 323 8.89 31.07 0.32
N PHE A 324 10.01 31.36 -0.37
CA PHE A 324 11.13 30.45 -0.68
C PHE A 324 11.89 29.87 0.52
N ARG A 325 11.38 30.00 1.74
CA ARG A 325 12.20 29.79 2.94
C ARG A 325 12.11 28.39 3.50
N GLU A 326 10.97 27.69 3.40
CA GLU A 326 10.82 26.38 4.05
C GLU A 326 9.93 25.43 3.23
N THR A 327 10.45 24.22 2.99
CA THR A 327 9.63 23.10 2.50
C THR A 327 8.83 22.57 3.68
N ARG A 328 7.51 22.48 3.54
CA ARG A 328 6.62 21.91 4.58
C ARG A 328 6.18 20.52 4.19
N LEU A 329 5.85 19.70 5.19
CA LEU A 329 5.20 18.43 4.98
C LEU A 329 3.68 18.60 5.15
N ALA A 330 2.92 17.86 4.33
CA ALA A 330 1.47 17.88 4.35
C ALA A 330 0.91 16.48 4.18
N ILE A 331 -0.18 16.21 4.87
CA ILE A 331 -0.95 14.98 4.77
C ILE A 331 -2.36 15.26 4.25
N GLU A 332 -2.84 14.36 3.41
CA GLU A 332 -4.20 14.35 2.90
C GLU A 332 -4.75 12.92 2.97
N ILE A 333 -6.03 12.80 3.34
CA ILE A 333 -6.76 11.54 3.24
C ILE A 333 -7.46 11.53 1.89
N GLN A 334 -6.94 10.74 0.94
CA GLN A 334 -7.54 10.64 -0.40
C GLN A 334 -8.84 9.84 -0.36
N LYS A 335 -8.87 8.76 0.44
CA LYS A 335 -10.07 7.96 0.66
C LYS A 335 -10.01 7.19 1.97
N ILE A 336 -11.17 6.90 2.53
CA ILE A 336 -11.41 5.80 3.46
C ILE A 336 -12.76 5.18 3.11
N ARG A 337 -12.77 3.92 2.69
CA ARG A 337 -14.03 3.20 2.43
C ARG A 337 -14.76 2.96 3.74
N ASP A 338 -16.09 3.08 3.69
CA ASP A 338 -16.99 2.86 4.82
C ASP A 338 -16.70 3.75 6.04
N ALA A 339 -16.03 4.90 5.85
CA ALA A 339 -15.84 5.92 6.88
C ALA A 339 -15.90 7.32 6.27
N ASN A 340 -16.33 8.30 7.07
CA ASN A 340 -16.22 9.70 6.68
C ASN A 340 -14.88 10.26 7.15
N HIS A 341 -14.32 11.21 6.40
CA HIS A 341 -13.05 11.84 6.71
C HIS A 341 -13.01 13.28 6.21
N SER A 342 -12.13 14.07 6.80
CA SER A 342 -11.83 15.41 6.32
C SER A 342 -11.23 15.37 4.92
N ARG A 343 -11.62 16.35 4.09
CA ARG A 343 -11.03 16.61 2.77
C ARG A 343 -9.97 17.71 2.81
N GLU A 344 -9.64 18.20 4.01
CA GLU A 344 -8.63 19.23 4.17
C GLU A 344 -7.22 18.64 4.06
N ILE A 345 -6.31 19.45 3.52
CA ILE A 345 -4.88 19.14 3.49
C ILE A 345 -4.25 19.81 4.71
N LYS A 346 -3.68 19.01 5.61
CA LYS A 346 -3.12 19.51 6.86
C LYS A 346 -1.59 19.46 6.86
N PRO A 347 -0.90 20.50 7.36
CA PRO A 347 0.52 20.39 7.60
C PRO A 347 0.78 19.44 8.77
N TYR A 348 1.95 18.82 8.78
CA TYR A 348 2.42 18.02 9.90
C TYR A 348 3.93 18.14 10.04
N ASP A 349 4.44 17.79 11.21
CA ASP A 349 5.88 17.68 11.47
C ASP A 349 6.27 16.26 11.88
N ILE A 350 7.51 15.88 11.54
CA ILE A 350 8.14 14.66 12.03
C ILE A 350 9.06 15.08 13.18
N THR A 351 8.66 14.73 14.40
CA THR A 351 9.38 15.05 15.62
C THR A 351 10.10 13.81 16.17
N ASN A 352 10.78 13.98 17.30
CA ASN A 352 11.33 12.86 18.06
C ASN A 352 10.23 11.94 18.63
N GLU A 353 8.98 12.42 18.73
CA GLU A 353 7.84 11.65 19.25
C GLU A 353 7.01 11.03 18.11
N GLY A 354 7.44 11.19 16.85
CA GLY A 354 6.71 10.72 15.66
C GLY A 354 6.07 11.85 14.85
N ILE A 355 5.06 11.49 14.06
CA ILE A 355 4.26 12.40 13.24
C ILE A 355 3.21 13.08 14.13
N SER A 356 3.10 14.40 14.00
CA SER A 356 2.04 15.20 14.61
C SER A 356 1.38 16.09 13.56
N VAL A 357 0.08 15.91 13.35
CA VAL A 357 -0.70 16.66 12.36
C VAL A 357 -1.35 17.88 13.01
N TYR A 358 -1.20 19.05 12.40
CA TYR A 358 -1.78 20.27 12.94
C TYR A 358 -3.28 20.33 12.69
N GLN A 359 -4.08 20.33 13.77
CA GLN A 359 -5.56 20.35 13.67
C GLN A 359 -6.11 21.68 13.11
N GLN A 360 -5.55 22.81 13.56
CA GLN A 360 -6.08 24.16 13.27
C GLN A 360 -5.37 24.90 12.13
N ALA A 361 -4.26 24.37 11.62
CA ALA A 361 -3.51 25.00 10.54
C ALA A 361 -4.03 24.50 9.18
N ASN A 362 -4.32 25.44 8.28
CA ASN A 362 -4.62 25.15 6.89
C ASN A 362 -3.45 25.64 6.03
N LEU A 363 -3.08 24.84 5.03
CA LEU A 363 -1.99 25.17 4.10
C LEU A 363 -2.40 26.20 3.03
N PHE A 364 -3.71 26.44 2.87
CA PHE A 364 -4.30 27.31 1.86
C PHE A 364 -5.39 28.20 2.44
#